data_AF-A0A7W1U472-F1
#
_entry.id   AF-A0A7W1U472-F1
#
_cell.length_a   1.000
_cell.length_b   1.000
_cell.length_c   1.000
_cell.angle_alpha   90.00
_cell.angle_beta   90.00
_cell.angle_gamma   90.00
#
_symmetry.space_group_name_H-M   'P 1'
#
loop_
_entity.id
_entity.type
_entity.pdbx_description
1 polymer ?
#
loop_
_entity_poly.entity_id
_entity_poly.type
_entity_poly.pdbx_seq_one_letter_code
_entity_poly.pdbx_strand_id
1 'polypeptide(L)'
;MQATLPYRQPKKIASQRPVLARPPAPPNSAVAEEIFSFIAMRDLLLAEAEEHPTEASLHRVWMANEFAERCLEPARPPYQEQSLPEAEAVFERRRCKDVKTRLARLRTRVHSAAA
;
A
#
# COMPACT_ATOMS: atom_id res chain seq x y z
N MET A 1 -7.28 -33.69 48.24
CA MET A 1 -7.17 -34.19 46.85
C MET A 1 -6.45 -33.11 46.04
N GLN A 2 -5.13 -33.22 45.84
CA GLN A 2 -4.38 -32.30 44.98
C GLN A 2 -3.94 -33.06 43.72
N ALA A 3 -4.28 -32.52 42.55
CA ALA A 3 -3.89 -33.07 41.26
C ALA A 3 -2.63 -32.35 40.76
N THR A 4 -1.54 -33.08 40.61
CA THR A 4 -0.27 -32.58 40.07
C THR A 4 -0.33 -32.65 38.55
N LEU A 5 -0.24 -31.50 37.86
CA LEU A 5 -0.16 -31.46 36.40
C LEU A 5 1.28 -31.77 35.93
N PRO A 6 1.48 -32.60 34.90
CA PRO A 6 2.82 -32.92 34.42
C PRO A 6 3.45 -31.75 33.66
N TYR A 7 4.71 -31.48 33.97
CA TYR A 7 5.54 -30.43 33.37
C TYR A 7 5.87 -30.76 31.90
N ARG A 8 5.50 -29.85 30.98
CA ARG A 8 5.75 -29.98 29.54
C ARG A 8 7.17 -29.52 29.22
N GLN A 9 8.06 -30.42 28.83
CA GLN A 9 9.41 -30.05 28.43
C GLN A 9 9.40 -29.29 27.08
N PRO A 10 10.15 -28.18 26.95
CA PRO A 10 10.24 -27.46 25.69
C PRO A 10 11.03 -28.28 24.66
N LYS A 11 10.39 -28.56 23.52
CA LYS A 11 11.06 -29.19 22.38
C LYS A 11 12.12 -28.23 21.83
N LYS A 12 13.37 -28.68 21.75
CA LYS A 12 14.46 -27.98 21.07
C LYS A 12 14.10 -27.84 19.60
N ILE A 13 13.80 -26.63 19.16
CA ILE A 13 13.60 -26.31 17.75
C ILE A 13 14.96 -26.47 17.07
N ALA A 14 15.02 -27.30 16.03
CA ALA A 14 16.22 -27.56 15.27
C ALA A 14 16.81 -26.25 14.72
N SER A 15 18.13 -26.13 14.84
CA SER A 15 18.94 -24.97 14.44
C SER A 15 18.52 -24.45 13.07
N GLN A 16 18.00 -23.22 13.03
CA GLN A 16 17.71 -22.52 11.78
C GLN A 16 19.02 -22.34 11.02
N ARG A 17 19.04 -22.73 9.73
CA ARG A 17 20.09 -22.34 8.79
C ARG A 17 20.31 -20.82 8.93
N PRO A 18 21.56 -20.32 8.86
CA PRO A 18 21.79 -18.89 8.89
C PRO A 18 21.15 -18.31 7.63
N VAL A 19 19.98 -17.69 7.81
CA VAL A 19 19.45 -16.76 6.83
C VAL A 19 20.54 -15.70 6.73
N LEU A 20 21.20 -15.61 5.58
CA LEU A 20 22.15 -14.54 5.30
C LEU A 20 21.43 -13.25 5.69
N ALA A 21 21.92 -12.60 6.74
CA ALA A 21 21.30 -11.39 7.25
C ALA A 21 21.30 -10.40 6.10
N ARG A 22 20.10 -10.11 5.55
CA ARG A 22 19.93 -9.04 4.58
C ARG A 22 20.57 -7.81 5.22
N PRO A 23 21.54 -7.15 4.55
CA PRO A 23 22.16 -5.98 5.12
C PRO A 23 21.04 -5.02 5.53
N PRO A 24 21.17 -4.36 6.70
CA PRO A 24 20.14 -3.43 7.15
C PRO A 24 19.92 -2.43 6.02
N ALA A 25 18.68 -2.39 5.55
CA ALA A 25 18.33 -1.46 4.50
C ALA A 25 18.67 -0.05 5.00
N PRO A 26 19.19 0.84 4.14
CA PRO A 26 19.51 2.19 4.57
C PRO A 26 18.26 2.79 5.23
N PRO A 27 18.44 3.62 6.28
CA PRO A 27 17.31 4.29 6.91
C PRO A 27 16.46 4.91 5.79
N ASN A 28 15.15 4.60 5.81
CA ASN A 28 14.10 5.09 4.91
C ASN A 28 13.78 4.24 3.68
N SER A 29 14.56 3.20 3.35
CA SER A 29 14.21 2.37 2.18
C SER A 29 12.91 1.58 2.40
N ALA A 30 12.69 1.07 3.62
CA ALA A 30 11.49 0.30 3.94
C ALA A 30 10.21 1.14 3.83
N VAL A 31 10.26 2.40 4.25
CA VAL A 31 9.11 3.32 4.16
C VAL A 31 8.86 3.69 2.69
N ALA A 32 9.91 3.98 1.93
CA ALA A 32 9.75 4.24 0.50
C ALA A 32 9.17 3.04 -0.25
N GLU A 33 9.68 1.82 0.01
CA GLU A 33 9.14 0.56 -0.53
C GLU A 33 7.65 0.37 -0.17
N GLU A 34 7.25 0.73 1.06
CA GLU A 34 5.86 0.67 1.50
C GLU A 34 4.97 1.67 0.76
N ILE A 35 5.39 2.94 0.63
CA ILE A 35 4.66 3.96 -0.14
C ILE A 35 4.51 3.52 -1.60
N PHE A 36 5.58 3.02 -2.22
CA PHE A 36 5.52 2.48 -3.59
C PHE A 36 4.60 1.28 -3.72
N SER A 37 4.47 0.45 -2.68
CA SER A 37 3.52 -0.66 -2.68
C SER A 37 2.07 -0.18 -2.72
N PHE A 38 1.72 0.89 -2.00
CA PHE A 38 0.39 1.50 -2.09
C PHE A 38 0.12 2.14 -3.46
N ILE A 39 1.13 2.79 -4.05
CA ILE A 39 1.07 3.31 -5.42
C ILE A 39 0.81 2.19 -6.43
N ALA A 40 1.55 1.08 -6.33
CA ALA A 40 1.36 -0.07 -7.20
C ALA A 40 -0.05 -0.69 -7.04
N MET A 41 -0.57 -0.75 -5.81
CA MET A 41 -1.91 -1.25 -5.53
C MET A 41 -3.00 -0.36 -6.16
N ARG A 42 -2.85 0.97 -6.11
CA ARG A 42 -3.71 1.92 -6.84
C ARG A 42 -3.70 1.63 -8.34
N ASP A 43 -2.52 1.46 -8.92
CA ASP A 43 -2.35 1.26 -10.36
C ASP A 43 -2.97 -0.08 -10.83
N LEU A 44 -2.79 -1.15 -10.06
CA LEU A 44 -3.44 -2.44 -10.30
C LEU A 44 -4.97 -2.33 -10.27
N LEU A 45 -5.52 -1.71 -9.21
CA LEU A 45 -6.96 -1.53 -9.08
C LEU A 45 -7.54 -0.67 -10.20
N LEU A 46 -6.79 0.35 -10.66
CA LEU A 46 -7.22 1.17 -11.79
C LEU A 46 -7.29 0.34 -13.07
N ALA A 47 -6.28 -0.46 -13.37
CA ALA A 47 -6.28 -1.33 -14.55
C ALA A 47 -7.49 -2.29 -14.52
N GLU A 48 -7.76 -2.94 -13.39
CA GLU A 48 -8.94 -3.80 -13.22
C GLU A 48 -10.26 -3.02 -13.47
N ALA A 49 -10.37 -1.81 -12.94
CA ALA A 49 -11.56 -0.98 -13.10
C ALA A 49 -11.73 -0.42 -14.52
N GLU A 50 -10.64 -0.29 -15.29
CA GLU A 50 -10.69 0.10 -16.69
C GLU A 50 -11.19 -1.01 -17.60
N GLU A 51 -10.83 -2.27 -17.30
CA GLU A 51 -11.32 -3.45 -18.02
C GLU A 51 -12.78 -3.76 -17.65
N HIS A 52 -13.11 -3.71 -16.37
CA HIS A 52 -14.42 -4.09 -15.83
C HIS A 52 -14.96 -3.01 -14.87
N PRO A 53 -15.49 -1.89 -15.42
CA PRO A 53 -15.95 -0.79 -14.62
C PRO A 53 -17.29 -1.12 -13.92
N THR A 54 -17.27 -1.10 -12.60
CA THR A 54 -18.45 -1.22 -11.72
C THR A 54 -18.36 -0.16 -10.64
N GLU A 55 -19.46 0.18 -9.97
CA GLU A 55 -19.40 1.12 -8.84
C GLU A 55 -18.42 0.65 -7.75
N ALA A 56 -18.43 -0.64 -7.44
CA ALA A 56 -17.53 -1.24 -6.45
C ALA A 56 -16.05 -1.15 -6.87
N SER A 57 -15.71 -1.49 -8.12
CA SER A 57 -14.32 -1.39 -8.60
C SER A 57 -13.84 0.07 -8.59
N LEU A 58 -14.67 1.01 -9.05
CA LEU A 58 -14.37 2.44 -9.02
C LEU A 58 -14.23 3.01 -7.61
N HIS A 59 -15.00 2.51 -6.63
CA HIS A 59 -14.84 2.90 -5.23
C HIS A 59 -13.51 2.42 -4.65
N ARG A 60 -13.06 1.19 -4.96
CA ARG A 60 -11.76 0.67 -4.51
C ARG A 60 -10.59 1.50 -5.04
N VAL A 61 -10.60 1.85 -6.33
CA VAL A 61 -9.57 2.74 -6.90
C VAL A 61 -9.56 4.09 -6.21
N TRP A 62 -10.74 4.67 -5.95
CA TRP A 62 -10.83 5.94 -5.24
C TRP A 62 -10.18 5.87 -3.86
N MET A 63 -10.51 4.86 -3.05
CA MET A 63 -9.90 4.69 -1.72
C MET A 63 -8.38 4.50 -1.80
N ALA A 64 -7.91 3.64 -2.70
CA ALA A 64 -6.48 3.39 -2.88
C ALA A 64 -5.74 4.65 -3.31
N ASN A 65 -6.33 5.45 -4.21
CA ASN A 65 -5.76 6.71 -4.67
C ASN A 65 -5.71 7.77 -3.55
N GLU A 66 -6.79 7.93 -2.78
CA GLU A 66 -6.81 8.86 -1.64
C GLU A 66 -5.78 8.48 -0.56
N PHE A 67 -5.62 7.19 -0.30
CA PHE A 67 -4.62 6.71 0.64
C PHE A 67 -3.19 6.97 0.12
N ALA A 68 -2.91 6.59 -1.13
CA ALA A 68 -1.61 6.86 -1.75
C ALA A 68 -1.28 8.36 -1.76
N GLU A 69 -2.25 9.24 -2.07
CA GLU A 69 -2.04 10.68 -2.07
C GLU A 69 -1.69 11.24 -0.68
N ARG A 70 -2.31 10.70 0.39
CA ARG A 70 -1.95 11.06 1.78
C ARG A 70 -0.53 10.67 2.15
N CYS A 71 -0.06 9.51 1.70
CA CYS A 71 1.34 9.09 1.89
C CYS A 71 2.34 10.01 1.17
N LEU A 72 1.87 10.83 0.23
CA LEU A 72 2.68 11.75 -0.56
C LEU A 72 2.58 13.20 -0.06
N GLU A 73 1.93 13.46 1.07
CA GLU A 73 1.95 14.80 1.66
C GLU A 73 3.40 15.24 1.96
N PRO A 74 3.71 16.55 1.88
CA PRO A 74 5.03 17.05 2.19
C PRO A 74 5.50 16.61 3.57
N ALA A 75 6.75 16.17 3.64
CA ALA A 75 7.35 15.67 4.85
C ALA A 75 7.34 16.74 5.95
N ARG A 76 6.93 16.37 7.17
CA ARG A 76 6.86 17.29 8.32
C ARG A 76 7.82 16.86 9.42
N PRO A 77 8.45 17.79 10.15
CA PRO A 77 9.21 17.45 11.33
C PRO A 77 8.37 16.68 12.36
N PRO A 78 8.91 15.62 13.00
CA PRO A 78 10.25 15.02 12.87
C PRO A 78 10.33 13.85 11.88
N TYR A 79 9.31 13.63 11.04
CA TYR A 79 9.15 12.45 10.19
C TYR A 79 9.67 12.65 8.77
N GLN A 80 10.63 13.56 8.54
CA GLN A 80 11.14 13.84 7.19
C GLN A 80 11.73 12.59 6.52
N GLU A 81 12.28 11.70 7.33
CA GLU A 81 12.84 10.42 6.94
C GLU A 81 11.76 9.38 6.54
N GLN A 82 10.51 9.59 6.92
CA GLN A 82 9.38 8.68 6.60
C GLN A 82 8.56 9.16 5.41
N SER A 83 9.20 9.82 4.44
CA SER A 83 8.55 10.37 3.25
C SER A 83 9.38 10.07 2.02
N LEU A 84 8.72 10.04 0.85
CA LEU A 84 9.46 9.97 -0.41
C LEU A 84 10.28 11.24 -0.64
N PRO A 85 11.38 11.14 -1.40
CA PRO A 85 12.04 12.31 -1.98
C PRO A 85 11.02 13.22 -2.67
N GLU A 86 11.11 14.53 -2.42
CA GLU A 86 10.07 15.49 -2.87
C GLU A 86 9.86 15.46 -4.39
N ALA A 87 10.91 15.21 -5.19
CA ALA A 87 10.80 15.09 -6.64
C ALA A 87 9.89 13.92 -7.06
N GLU A 88 10.03 12.76 -6.40
CA GLU A 88 9.19 11.58 -6.64
C GLU A 88 7.76 11.82 -6.11
N ALA A 89 7.63 12.43 -4.93
CA ALA A 89 6.35 12.77 -4.35
C ALA A 89 5.53 13.74 -5.24
N VAL A 90 6.17 14.76 -5.81
CA VAL A 90 5.53 15.69 -6.77
C VAL A 90 5.01 14.94 -8.00
N PHE A 91 5.82 14.03 -8.54
CA PHE A 91 5.44 13.25 -9.72
C PHE A 91 4.21 12.38 -9.42
N GLU A 92 4.22 11.65 -8.31
CA GLU A 92 3.10 10.78 -7.94
C GLU A 92 1.83 11.55 -7.53
N ARG A 93 1.95 12.74 -6.93
CA ARG A 93 0.79 13.62 -6.69
C ARG A 93 0.13 14.07 -7.98
N ARG A 94 0.89 14.28 -9.07
CA ARG A 94 0.30 14.56 -10.40
C ARG A 94 -0.46 13.35 -10.91
N ARG A 95 0.13 12.15 -10.80
CA ARG A 95 -0.55 10.90 -11.17
C ARG A 95 -1.84 10.69 -10.38
N CYS A 96 -1.88 11.00 -9.08
CA CYS A 96 -3.11 10.93 -8.29
C CYS A 96 -4.24 11.81 -8.87
N LYS A 97 -3.91 13.02 -9.36
CA LYS A 97 -4.89 13.91 -10.03
C LYS A 97 -5.37 13.33 -11.36
N ASP A 98 -4.48 12.72 -12.12
CA ASP A 98 -4.83 12.05 -13.38
C ASP A 98 -5.78 10.87 -13.14
N VAL A 99 -5.52 10.06 -12.10
CA VAL A 99 -6.39 8.95 -11.68
C VAL A 99 -7.77 9.46 -11.26
N LYS A 100 -7.87 10.56 -10.49
CA LYS A 100 -9.17 11.17 -10.14
C LYS A 100 -9.96 11.60 -11.39
N THR A 101 -9.27 12.20 -12.37
CA THR A 101 -9.88 12.59 -13.65
C THR A 101 -10.36 11.37 -14.43
N ARG A 102 -9.56 10.30 -14.45
CA ARG A 102 -9.91 9.05 -15.11
C ARG A 102 -11.11 8.38 -14.45
N LEU A 103 -11.15 8.33 -13.12
CA LEU A 103 -12.29 7.79 -12.36
C LEU A 103 -13.58 8.55 -12.64
N ALA A 104 -13.53 9.88 -12.71
CA ALA A 104 -14.70 10.68 -13.07
C ALA A 104 -15.27 10.26 -14.44
N ARG A 105 -14.41 10.07 -15.45
CA ARG A 105 -14.82 9.60 -16.77
C ARG A 105 -15.44 8.21 -16.75
N LEU A 106 -14.85 7.27 -15.99
CA LEU A 106 -15.38 5.91 -15.87
C LEU A 106 -16.74 5.88 -15.16
N ARG A 107 -16.90 6.68 -14.10
CA ARG A 107 -18.20 6.82 -13.40
C ARG A 107 -19.30 7.31 -14.34
N THR A 108 -19.03 8.33 -15.16
CA THR A 108 -20.00 8.79 -16.16
C THR A 108 -20.42 7.66 -17.11
N ARG A 109 -19.47 6.83 -17.57
CA ARG A 109 -19.78 5.69 -18.46
C ARG A 109 -20.66 4.66 -17.79
N VAL A 110 -20.34 4.28 -16.55
CA VAL A 110 -21.13 3.30 -15.77
C VAL A 110 -22.56 3.80 -15.58
N HIS A 111 -22.74 5.06 -15.17
CA HIS A 111 -24.08 5.62 -15.01
C HIS A 111 -24.83 5.75 -16.33
N SER A 112 -24.16 6.11 -17.44
CA SER A 112 -24.80 6.18 -18.76
C SER A 112 -25.21 4.83 -19.34
N ALA A 113 -24.54 3.74 -18.93
CA ALA A 113 -24.87 2.38 -19.38
C ALA A 113 -25.98 1.75 -18.54
N ALA A 114 -26.30 2.31 -17.37
CA ALA A 114 -27.35 1.84 -16.47
C ALA A 114 -28.69 2.57 -16.65
N ALA A 115 -28.73 3.62 -17.48
CA ALA A 115 -29.91 4.41 -17.83
C ALA A 115 -30.52 3.93 -19.15
#